data_AF-A0A6J4XY54-F1
#
_entry.id   AF-A0A6J4XY54-F1
#
_cell.length_a   1.000
_cell.length_b   1.000
_cell.length_c   1.000
_cell.angle_alpha   90.00
_cell.angle_beta   90.00
_cell.angle_gamma   90.00
#
_symmetry.space_group_name_H-M   'P 1'
#
loop_
_entity.id
_entity.type
_entity.pdbx_description
1 polymer ?
#
loop_
_entity_poly.entity_id
_entity_poly.type
_entity_poly.pdbx_seq_one_letter_code
_entity_poly.pdbx_strand_id
1 'polypeptide(L)'
;MGEAERETDITKWLASAGVHELISKIAGQIAADLRKRHIVPYFQDRINQVNETRDDILASIESELALLILEDRSHLRRLVLSGDPNIARALRSRFINLCLDKARSPDRDPYRYLYKRAADILRESETIYTRRAPVKGLNFSVHPENRPIPPLTREDLASIPWPTGLVAVLNYEAINRKAALLDLADYFAKRVAAAWGNRRVWVALRDLINWIGLHVPLQHSGPEAAEPEASRPVESLPDTRTDPNETPVNADFIAKCAACASNILNDREKEVFYYRRCLGLSLKEIAVRMGYKTSSGPKHYLDRAEHRLRRFLRDKPGLAPPDYDERDFAIFRENLSMILKESLSQP
;
A
#
# COMPACT_ATOMS: atom_id res chain seq x y z
N MET A 1 1.18 34.45 -38.59
CA MET A 1 1.24 34.07 -37.16
C MET A 1 2.23 32.94 -36.93
N GLY A 2 3.51 33.29 -36.80
CA GLY A 2 4.60 32.36 -36.51
C GLY A 2 4.60 31.89 -35.05
N GLU A 3 5.46 30.93 -34.70
CA GLU A 3 5.57 30.43 -33.32
C GLU A 3 6.05 31.50 -32.33
N ALA A 4 6.93 32.42 -32.77
CA ALA A 4 7.42 33.53 -31.96
C ALA A 4 6.29 34.46 -31.45
N GLU A 5 5.34 34.84 -32.31
CA GLU A 5 4.17 35.64 -31.89
C GLU A 5 3.29 34.88 -30.88
N ARG A 6 3.20 33.55 -31.03
CA ARG A 6 2.39 32.66 -30.17
C ARG A 6 3.02 32.43 -28.80
N GLU A 7 4.34 32.53 -28.69
CA GLU A 7 5.08 32.38 -27.43
C GLU A 7 4.86 33.59 -26.51
N THR A 8 4.71 34.79 -27.08
CA THR A 8 4.41 36.00 -26.29
C THR A 8 3.08 35.97 -25.54
N ASP A 9 2.05 35.27 -26.03
CA ASP A 9 0.69 35.33 -25.45
C ASP A 9 0.62 34.67 -24.06
N ILE A 10 1.16 33.45 -23.92
CA ILE A 10 1.07 32.68 -22.66
C ILE A 10 1.90 33.36 -21.58
N THR A 11 3.09 33.84 -21.92
CA THR A 11 3.99 34.54 -20.98
C THR A 11 3.38 35.85 -20.49
N LYS A 12 2.73 36.63 -21.38
CA LYS A 12 1.96 37.83 -21.01
C LYS A 12 0.75 37.49 -20.13
N TRP A 13 0.06 36.38 -20.42
CA TRP A 13 -1.07 35.92 -19.60
C TRP A 13 -0.62 35.52 -18.18
N LEU A 14 0.46 34.73 -18.07
CA LEU A 14 1.05 34.33 -16.78
C LEU A 14 1.50 35.53 -15.95
N ALA A 15 2.07 36.56 -16.57
CA ALA A 15 2.49 37.80 -15.91
C ALA A 15 1.33 38.73 -15.48
N SER A 16 0.07 38.37 -15.74
CA SER A 16 -1.07 39.20 -15.35
C SER A 16 -1.51 38.95 -13.90
N ALA A 17 -1.83 40.02 -13.16
CA ALA A 17 -2.10 39.94 -11.72
C ALA A 17 -3.21 38.95 -11.33
N GLY A 18 -4.30 38.91 -12.11
CA GLY A 18 -5.41 37.97 -11.89
C GLY A 18 -5.03 36.50 -12.13
N VAL A 19 -3.99 36.22 -12.93
CA VAL A 19 -3.49 34.87 -13.17
C VAL A 19 -2.56 34.41 -12.04
N HIS A 20 -1.75 35.31 -11.48
CA HIS A 20 -0.99 35.02 -10.25
C HIS A 20 -1.92 34.66 -9.09
N GLU A 21 -2.99 35.41 -8.84
CA GLU A 21 -3.98 35.08 -7.79
C GLU A 21 -4.65 33.71 -8.06
N LEU A 22 -5.01 33.44 -9.32
CA LEU A 22 -5.58 32.16 -9.74
C LEU A 22 -4.61 30.99 -9.49
N ILE A 23 -3.34 31.14 -9.86
CA ILE A 23 -2.28 30.13 -9.67
C ILE A 23 -2.07 29.88 -8.18
N SER A 24 -1.94 30.92 -7.35
CA SER A 24 -1.75 30.77 -5.91
C SER A 24 -2.94 30.08 -5.23
N LYS A 25 -4.17 30.44 -5.62
CA LYS A 25 -5.40 29.77 -5.19
C LYS A 25 -5.45 28.30 -5.59
N ILE A 26 -4.95 27.95 -6.78
CA ILE A 26 -4.83 26.56 -7.25
C ILE A 26 -3.75 25.83 -6.45
N ALA A 27 -2.59 26.44 -6.21
CA ALA A 27 -1.49 25.88 -5.44
C ALA A 27 -1.91 25.53 -4.00
N GLY A 28 -2.63 26.44 -3.33
CA GLY A 28 -3.23 26.19 -2.02
C GLY A 28 -4.19 24.99 -2.00
N GLN A 29 -5.00 24.81 -3.04
CA GLN A 29 -5.86 23.62 -3.18
C GLN A 29 -5.06 22.35 -3.45
N ILE A 30 -4.01 22.42 -4.27
CA ILE A 30 -3.11 21.29 -4.56
C ILE A 30 -2.39 20.85 -3.29
N ALA A 31 -1.81 21.76 -2.52
CA ALA A 31 -1.13 21.45 -1.26
C ALA A 31 -2.06 20.69 -0.29
N ALA A 32 -3.32 21.14 -0.17
CA ALA A 32 -4.33 20.47 0.64
C ALA A 32 -4.70 19.07 0.09
N ASP A 33 -4.87 18.92 -1.22
CA ASP A 33 -5.21 17.65 -1.88
C ASP A 33 -4.05 16.63 -1.78
N LEU A 34 -2.80 17.08 -1.96
CA LEU A 34 -1.59 16.25 -1.83
C LEU A 34 -1.40 15.78 -0.38
N ARG A 35 -1.52 16.68 0.60
CA ARG A 35 -1.49 16.34 2.04
C ARG A 35 -2.57 15.33 2.41
N LYS A 36 -3.83 15.56 2.01
CA LYS A 36 -4.98 14.68 2.25
C LYS A 36 -4.81 13.28 1.63
N ARG A 37 -4.02 13.16 0.58
CA ARG A 37 -3.76 11.90 -0.15
C ARG A 37 -2.42 11.25 0.22
N HIS A 38 -1.64 11.87 1.11
CA HIS A 38 -0.26 11.48 1.45
C HIS A 38 0.63 11.33 0.20
N ILE A 39 0.54 12.29 -0.72
CA ILE A 39 1.38 12.36 -1.92
C ILE A 39 2.48 13.40 -1.66
N VAL A 40 3.74 12.97 -1.75
CA VAL A 40 4.89 13.87 -1.84
C VAL A 40 5.02 14.35 -3.30
N PRO A 41 5.05 15.67 -3.57
CA PRO A 41 5.35 16.21 -4.89
C PRO A 41 6.73 15.76 -5.39
N TYR A 42 6.95 15.69 -6.70
CA TYR A 42 8.23 15.17 -7.21
C TYR A 42 9.40 16.13 -7.02
N PHE A 43 9.14 17.44 -7.08
CA PHE A 43 10.15 18.50 -6.90
C PHE A 43 10.57 18.70 -5.43
N GLN A 44 9.88 18.08 -4.47
CA GLN A 44 10.33 18.01 -3.08
C GLN A 44 11.20 16.79 -2.84
N ASP A 45 12.43 17.01 -2.36
CA ASP A 45 13.27 15.95 -1.84
C ASP A 45 12.86 15.57 -0.42
N ARG A 46 12.77 14.26 -0.15
CA ARG A 46 12.37 13.76 1.17
C ARG A 46 13.29 14.20 2.31
N ILE A 47 14.56 14.48 1.99
CA ILE A 47 15.60 14.86 2.94
C ILE A 47 15.36 16.27 3.51
N ASN A 48 14.76 17.18 2.74
CA ASN A 48 14.59 18.58 3.13
C ASN A 48 13.25 18.89 3.83
N GLN A 49 12.32 17.93 3.86
CA GLN A 49 10.94 18.12 4.38
C GLN A 49 10.83 18.54 5.85
N VAL A 50 11.88 18.37 6.65
CA VAL A 50 11.88 18.72 8.08
C VAL A 50 11.88 20.25 8.29
N ASN A 51 12.38 21.02 7.33
CA ASN A 51 12.61 22.47 7.48
C ASN A 51 11.78 23.35 6.53
N GLU A 52 11.06 22.78 5.56
CA GLU A 52 10.24 23.57 4.62
C GLU A 52 9.01 24.17 5.32
N THR A 53 8.87 25.49 5.28
CA THR A 53 7.67 26.17 5.78
C THR A 53 6.50 25.96 4.82
N ARG A 54 5.27 26.22 5.29
CA ARG A 54 4.08 26.15 4.43
C ARG A 54 4.22 26.98 3.16
N ASP A 55 4.89 28.13 3.25
CA ASP A 55 4.94 29.11 2.17
C ASP A 55 6.01 28.72 1.13
N ASP A 56 7.10 28.08 1.54
CA ASP A 56 8.08 27.45 0.63
C ASP A 56 7.42 26.36 -0.23
N ILE A 57 6.57 25.52 0.39
CA ILE A 57 5.80 24.48 -0.30
C ILE A 57 4.84 25.09 -1.33
N LEU A 58 4.19 26.21 -1.00
CA LEU A 58 3.28 26.91 -1.91
C LEU A 58 4.05 27.55 -3.08
N ALA A 59 5.12 28.29 -2.82
CA ALA A 59 5.97 28.89 -3.85
C ALA A 59 6.56 27.85 -4.82
N SER A 60 6.91 26.67 -4.31
CA SER A 60 7.37 25.53 -5.11
C SER A 60 6.25 24.98 -6.01
N ILE A 61 5.04 24.79 -5.48
CA ILE A 61 3.87 24.37 -6.27
C ILE A 61 3.51 25.42 -7.33
N GLU A 62 3.54 26.71 -7.00
CA GLU A 62 3.25 27.81 -7.93
C GLU A 62 4.24 27.85 -9.10
N SER A 63 5.54 27.75 -8.80
CA SER A 63 6.62 27.69 -9.79
C SER A 63 6.45 26.51 -10.76
N GLU A 64 6.19 25.32 -10.22
CA GLU A 64 5.96 24.11 -11.02
C GLU A 64 4.64 24.16 -11.79
N LEU A 65 3.61 24.87 -11.28
CA LEU A 65 2.37 25.09 -12.03
C LEU A 65 2.61 25.97 -13.26
N ALA A 66 3.42 27.02 -13.11
CA ALA A 66 3.82 27.90 -14.20
C ALA A 66 4.64 27.13 -15.25
N LEU A 67 5.59 26.29 -14.83
CA LEU A 67 6.34 25.40 -15.72
C LEU A 67 5.41 24.44 -16.47
N LEU A 68 4.46 23.77 -15.80
CA LEU A 68 3.48 22.89 -16.45
C LEU A 68 2.63 23.62 -17.52
N ILE A 69 2.25 24.88 -17.26
CA ILE A 69 1.52 25.71 -18.24
C ILE A 69 2.42 26.06 -19.45
N LEU A 70 3.71 26.28 -19.20
CA LEU A 70 4.73 26.54 -20.23
C LEU A 70 5.20 25.28 -20.97
N GLU A 71 4.98 24.07 -20.45
CA GLU A 71 5.29 22.80 -21.13
C GLU A 71 4.09 22.29 -21.96
N ASP A 72 2.89 22.20 -21.36
CA ASP A 72 1.68 21.64 -22.00
C ASP A 72 0.93 22.71 -22.82
N ARG A 73 1.69 23.56 -23.54
CA ARG A 73 1.21 24.79 -24.20
C ARG A 73 0.01 24.53 -25.11
N SER A 74 0.06 23.49 -25.95
CA SER A 74 -0.96 23.24 -26.98
C SER A 74 -2.31 22.72 -26.44
N HIS A 75 -2.32 22.12 -25.25
CA HIS A 75 -3.55 21.71 -24.57
C HIS A 75 -4.08 22.82 -23.67
N LEU A 76 -3.22 23.39 -22.81
CA LEU A 76 -3.62 24.39 -21.83
C LEU A 76 -3.93 25.75 -22.47
N ARG A 77 -3.24 26.17 -23.55
CA ARG A 77 -3.58 27.42 -24.27
C ARG A 77 -5.02 27.43 -24.79
N ARG A 78 -5.59 26.29 -25.17
CA ARG A 78 -7.01 26.23 -25.59
C ARG A 78 -7.96 26.51 -24.43
N LEU A 79 -7.69 25.95 -23.24
CA LEU A 79 -8.46 26.20 -22.02
C LEU A 79 -8.29 27.62 -21.48
N VAL A 80 -7.08 28.19 -21.60
CA VAL A 80 -6.75 29.58 -21.25
C VAL A 80 -7.48 30.57 -22.16
N LEU A 81 -7.32 30.42 -23.48
CA LEU A 81 -7.89 31.36 -24.45
C LEU A 81 -9.41 31.25 -24.59
N SER A 82 -10.02 30.10 -24.25
CA SER A 82 -11.48 29.95 -24.26
C SER A 82 -12.17 30.57 -23.05
N GLY A 83 -11.42 31.06 -22.05
CA GLY A 83 -11.98 31.59 -20.80
C GLY A 83 -12.80 30.56 -20.02
N ASP A 84 -12.45 29.27 -20.08
CA ASP A 84 -13.25 28.21 -19.46
C ASP A 84 -13.26 28.38 -17.92
N PRO A 85 -14.43 28.56 -17.28
CA PRO A 85 -14.51 28.68 -15.81
C PRO A 85 -13.98 27.44 -15.06
N ASN A 86 -13.81 26.30 -15.74
CA ASN A 86 -13.24 25.08 -15.19
C ASN A 86 -11.71 25.01 -15.25
N ILE A 87 -11.02 26.03 -15.79
CA ILE A 87 -9.55 26.01 -15.95
C ILE A 87 -8.82 25.66 -14.65
N ALA A 88 -9.26 26.20 -13.52
CA ALA A 88 -8.68 25.90 -12.20
C ALA A 88 -8.78 24.40 -11.85
N ARG A 89 -9.92 23.77 -12.18
CA ARG A 89 -10.15 22.34 -11.96
C ARG A 89 -9.31 21.50 -12.92
N ALA A 90 -9.19 21.91 -14.18
CA ALA A 90 -8.37 21.24 -15.18
C ALA A 90 -6.88 21.25 -14.79
N LEU A 91 -6.33 22.43 -14.47
CA LEU A 91 -4.95 22.60 -14.00
C LEU A 91 -4.68 21.78 -12.73
N ARG A 92 -5.54 21.89 -11.71
CA ARG A 92 -5.42 21.10 -10.46
C ARG A 92 -5.41 19.59 -10.74
N SER A 93 -6.31 19.11 -11.59
CA SER A 93 -6.37 17.69 -11.97
C SER A 93 -5.13 17.25 -12.76
N ARG A 94 -4.65 18.06 -13.71
CA ARG A 94 -3.45 17.80 -14.50
C ARG A 94 -2.21 17.73 -13.61
N PHE A 95 -2.01 18.70 -12.72
CA PHE A 95 -0.87 18.77 -11.81
C PHE A 95 -0.87 17.62 -10.79
N ILE A 96 -2.01 17.29 -10.17
CA ILE A 96 -2.10 16.14 -9.27
C ILE A 96 -1.78 14.84 -10.01
N ASN A 97 -2.22 14.69 -11.27
CA ASN A 97 -1.89 13.53 -12.09
C ASN A 97 -0.40 13.50 -12.46
N LEU A 98 0.23 14.65 -12.77
CA LEU A 98 1.67 14.76 -12.99
C LEU A 98 2.46 14.37 -11.74
N CYS A 99 2.09 14.90 -10.56
CA CYS A 99 2.70 14.52 -9.29
C CYS A 99 2.53 13.03 -9.02
N LEU A 100 1.36 12.46 -9.28
CA LEU A 100 1.14 11.02 -9.17
C LEU A 100 1.98 10.21 -10.17
N ASP A 101 2.19 10.70 -11.39
CA ASP A 101 2.94 9.97 -12.42
C ASP A 101 4.45 10.07 -12.20
N LYS A 102 4.97 11.23 -11.79
CA LYS A 102 6.38 11.43 -11.40
C LYS A 102 6.70 10.73 -10.07
N ALA A 103 5.78 10.70 -9.10
CA ALA A 103 5.92 9.89 -7.89
C ALA A 103 5.78 8.38 -8.14
N ARG A 104 5.33 7.98 -9.33
CA ARG A 104 5.33 6.61 -9.84
C ARG A 104 6.36 6.44 -10.96
N SER A 105 7.48 7.17 -10.92
CA SER A 105 8.63 6.90 -11.79
C SER A 105 9.32 5.60 -11.35
N PRO A 106 10.05 4.90 -12.26
CA PRO A 106 10.73 3.65 -11.89
C PRO A 106 11.78 3.87 -10.78
N ASP A 107 12.38 5.06 -10.72
CA ASP A 107 13.44 5.42 -9.78
C ASP A 107 12.92 5.76 -8.38
N ARG A 108 11.62 6.10 -8.23
CA ARG A 108 11.02 6.54 -6.96
C ARG A 108 10.09 5.53 -6.31
N ASP A 109 9.30 4.83 -7.11
CA ASP A 109 8.37 3.80 -6.65
C ASP A 109 8.24 2.73 -7.75
N PRO A 110 9.27 1.88 -7.94
CA PRO A 110 9.27 0.86 -8.99
C PRO A 110 8.07 -0.09 -8.89
N TYR A 111 7.58 -0.34 -7.67
CA TYR A 111 6.36 -1.13 -7.44
C TYR A 111 5.13 -0.47 -8.07
N ARG A 112 4.88 0.83 -7.81
CA ARG A 112 3.73 1.53 -8.41
C ARG A 112 3.93 1.86 -9.89
N TYR A 113 5.16 2.09 -10.35
CA TYR A 113 5.44 2.17 -11.79
C TYR A 113 5.05 0.86 -12.45
N LEU A 114 5.53 -0.28 -11.94
CA LEU A 114 5.24 -1.61 -12.49
C LEU A 114 3.75 -1.91 -12.48
N TYR A 115 3.03 -1.55 -11.41
CA TYR A 115 1.57 -1.63 -11.37
C TYR A 115 0.90 -0.79 -12.46
N LYS A 116 1.31 0.48 -12.66
CA LYS A 116 0.77 1.34 -13.72
C LYS A 116 1.07 0.74 -15.10
N ARG A 117 2.33 0.40 -15.35
CA ARG A 117 2.82 -0.12 -16.63
C ARG A 117 2.14 -1.43 -17.02
N ALA A 118 2.00 -2.36 -16.07
CA ALA A 118 1.21 -3.57 -16.26
C ALA A 118 -0.27 -3.25 -16.48
N ALA A 119 -0.89 -2.34 -15.70
CA ALA A 119 -2.29 -1.98 -15.90
C ALA A 119 -2.57 -1.42 -17.30
N ASP A 120 -1.64 -0.65 -17.86
CA ASP A 120 -1.76 -0.06 -19.20
C ASP A 120 -1.55 -1.14 -20.28
N ILE A 121 -0.48 -1.95 -20.18
CA ILE A 121 -0.21 -3.09 -21.07
C ILE A 121 -1.36 -4.11 -21.12
N LEU A 122 -1.94 -4.45 -19.97
CA LEU A 122 -3.04 -5.42 -19.89
C LEU A 122 -4.34 -4.86 -20.50
N ARG A 123 -4.57 -3.54 -20.50
CA ARG A 123 -5.73 -2.92 -21.18
C ARG A 123 -5.56 -2.87 -22.69
N GLU A 124 -4.33 -2.80 -23.18
CA GLU A 124 -3.97 -2.84 -24.60
C GLU A 124 -3.82 -4.27 -25.14
N SER A 125 -4.06 -5.31 -24.33
CA SER A 125 -3.89 -6.70 -24.74
C SER A 125 -5.15 -7.24 -25.40
N GLU A 126 -4.99 -7.90 -26.54
CA GLU A 126 -6.06 -8.65 -27.21
C GLU A 126 -6.33 -10.01 -26.52
N THR A 127 -5.34 -10.55 -25.80
CA THR A 127 -5.41 -11.89 -25.18
C THR A 127 -5.77 -11.86 -23.69
N ILE A 128 -5.75 -10.68 -23.05
CA ILE A 128 -6.06 -10.53 -21.63
C ILE A 128 -7.22 -9.56 -21.45
N TYR A 129 -8.31 -10.06 -20.90
CA TYR A 129 -9.47 -9.28 -20.54
C TYR A 129 -9.22 -8.55 -19.22
N THR A 130 -9.63 -7.29 -19.15
CA THR A 130 -9.52 -6.49 -17.92
C THR A 130 -10.86 -5.90 -17.49
N ARG A 131 -11.04 -5.70 -16.19
CA ARG A 131 -12.20 -4.99 -15.64
C ARG A 131 -11.83 -4.21 -14.38
N ARG A 132 -12.64 -3.20 -14.05
CA ARG A 132 -12.50 -2.44 -12.80
C ARG A 132 -12.90 -3.32 -11.61
N ALA A 133 -12.06 -3.35 -10.58
CA ALA A 133 -12.37 -4.05 -9.33
C ALA A 133 -13.46 -3.31 -8.53
N PRO A 134 -14.35 -4.01 -7.79
CA PRO A 134 -15.32 -3.36 -6.90
C PRO A 134 -14.64 -2.50 -5.83
N VAL A 135 -13.52 -2.97 -5.29
CA VAL A 135 -12.65 -2.22 -4.37
C VAL A 135 -11.40 -1.79 -5.13
N LYS A 136 -11.31 -0.50 -5.46
CA LYS A 136 -10.18 0.23 -6.11
C LYS A 136 -9.06 -0.65 -6.70
N GLY A 137 -9.15 -0.97 -7.99
CA GLY A 137 -8.06 -1.63 -8.72
C GLY A 137 -8.46 -2.06 -10.13
N LEU A 138 -7.54 -2.77 -10.78
CA LEU A 138 -7.79 -3.52 -12.01
C LEU A 138 -7.79 -5.02 -11.66
N ASN A 139 -8.78 -5.75 -12.17
CA ASN A 139 -8.74 -7.22 -12.24
C ASN A 139 -8.56 -7.63 -13.70
N PHE A 140 -7.94 -8.79 -13.91
CA PHE A 140 -7.67 -9.34 -15.24
C PHE A 140 -7.93 -10.85 -15.31
N SER A 141 -8.07 -11.38 -16.52
CA SER A 141 -8.17 -12.81 -16.81
C SER A 141 -7.82 -13.12 -18.28
N VAL A 142 -7.42 -14.36 -18.54
CA VAL A 142 -7.19 -14.94 -19.88
C VAL A 142 -8.48 -15.36 -20.61
N HIS A 143 -9.64 -15.17 -19.97
CA HIS A 143 -10.97 -15.43 -20.55
C HIS A 143 -11.92 -14.26 -20.26
N PRO A 144 -13.02 -14.10 -21.01
CA PRO A 144 -14.03 -13.08 -20.70
C PRO A 144 -14.94 -13.49 -19.54
N GLU A 145 -15.43 -14.73 -19.56
CA GLU A 145 -16.33 -15.29 -18.54
C GLU A 145 -15.57 -15.81 -17.33
N ASN A 146 -15.66 -15.13 -16.19
CA ASN A 146 -14.98 -15.56 -14.97
C ASN A 146 -15.75 -15.20 -13.69
N ARG A 147 -15.48 -15.96 -12.63
CA ARG A 147 -16.00 -15.69 -11.29
C ARG A 147 -15.06 -14.75 -10.51
N PRO A 148 -15.57 -13.84 -9.67
CA PRO A 148 -14.73 -13.12 -8.72
C PRO A 148 -14.13 -14.09 -7.70
N ILE A 149 -12.90 -13.81 -7.26
CA ILE A 149 -12.25 -14.46 -6.12
C ILE A 149 -11.87 -13.38 -5.09
N PRO A 150 -11.73 -13.74 -3.80
CA PRO A 150 -11.11 -12.85 -2.82
C PRO A 150 -9.65 -12.56 -3.21
N PRO A 151 -9.05 -11.45 -2.71
CA PRO A 151 -7.61 -11.20 -2.87
C PRO A 151 -6.77 -12.33 -2.28
N LEU A 152 -5.67 -12.66 -2.93
CA LEU A 152 -4.80 -13.76 -2.55
C LEU A 152 -4.04 -13.48 -1.24
N THR A 153 -3.76 -14.53 -0.47
CA THR A 153 -2.93 -14.41 0.75
C THR A 153 -1.44 -14.46 0.39
N ARG A 154 -0.55 -13.99 1.28
CA ARG A 154 0.91 -14.13 1.07
C ARG A 154 1.34 -15.60 0.94
N GLU A 155 0.64 -16.51 1.62
CA GLU A 155 0.87 -17.97 1.53
C GLU A 155 0.35 -18.56 0.20
N ASP A 156 -0.73 -18.02 -0.38
CA ASP A 156 -1.18 -18.40 -1.72
C ASP A 156 -0.15 -17.94 -2.77
N LEU A 157 0.23 -16.65 -2.73
CA LEU A 157 1.20 -16.04 -3.65
C LEU A 157 2.55 -16.78 -3.61
N ALA A 158 3.10 -17.03 -2.42
CA ALA A 158 4.37 -17.75 -2.26
C ALA A 158 4.32 -19.21 -2.75
N SER A 159 3.13 -19.78 -2.92
CA SER A 159 2.97 -21.14 -3.45
C SER A 159 2.75 -21.21 -4.97
N ILE A 160 2.73 -20.07 -5.65
CA ILE A 160 2.74 -20.01 -7.11
C ILE A 160 4.21 -19.99 -7.54
N PRO A 161 4.77 -21.09 -8.09
CA PRO A 161 6.19 -21.15 -8.42
C PRO A 161 6.51 -20.23 -9.59
N TRP A 162 7.70 -19.64 -9.59
CA TRP A 162 8.19 -18.84 -10.71
C TRP A 162 8.26 -19.67 -12.02
N PRO A 163 7.83 -19.12 -13.18
CA PRO A 163 7.93 -19.84 -14.45
C PRO A 163 9.39 -19.95 -14.91
N THR A 164 9.87 -21.17 -15.09
CA THR A 164 11.19 -21.45 -15.68
C THR A 164 11.21 -21.08 -17.16
N GLY A 165 12.28 -20.42 -17.61
CA GLY A 165 12.51 -20.07 -19.02
C GLY A 165 11.69 -18.90 -19.60
N LEU A 166 10.66 -18.42 -18.90
CA LEU A 166 9.78 -17.33 -19.37
C LEU A 166 10.47 -15.96 -19.30
N VAL A 167 11.36 -15.75 -18.31
CA VAL A 167 12.20 -14.56 -18.20
C VAL A 167 13.64 -15.00 -17.93
N ALA A 168 14.59 -14.56 -18.76
CA ALA A 168 15.99 -14.99 -18.69
C ALA A 168 16.74 -14.46 -17.45
N VAL A 169 16.33 -13.31 -16.89
CA VAL A 169 16.97 -12.65 -15.75
C VAL A 169 15.91 -12.14 -14.78
N LEU A 170 16.07 -12.41 -13.48
CA LEU A 170 15.16 -11.97 -12.42
C LEU A 170 15.47 -10.54 -11.94
N ASN A 171 15.43 -9.57 -12.86
CA ASN A 171 15.64 -8.16 -12.53
C ASN A 171 14.48 -7.28 -13.03
N TYR A 172 14.37 -6.06 -12.51
CA TYR A 172 13.28 -5.15 -12.84
C TYR A 172 13.17 -4.87 -14.36
N GLU A 173 14.30 -4.64 -15.03
CA GLU A 173 14.38 -4.26 -16.44
C GLU A 173 13.90 -5.36 -17.40
N ALA A 174 14.21 -6.63 -17.11
CA ALA A 174 13.75 -7.77 -17.89
C ALA A 174 12.24 -7.96 -17.72
N ILE A 175 11.74 -7.77 -16.49
CA ILE A 175 10.34 -7.95 -16.12
C ILE A 175 9.45 -6.84 -16.66
N ASN A 176 9.92 -5.59 -16.68
CA ASN A 176 9.17 -4.41 -17.11
C ASN A 176 8.89 -4.33 -18.63
N ARG A 177 9.27 -5.36 -19.40
CA ARG A 177 9.06 -5.48 -20.85
C ARG A 177 7.62 -5.92 -21.16
N LYS A 178 7.05 -5.44 -22.27
CA LYS A 178 5.65 -5.75 -22.67
C LYS A 178 5.38 -7.26 -22.75
N ALA A 179 6.24 -8.01 -23.44
CA ALA A 179 6.11 -9.47 -23.56
C ALA A 179 6.15 -10.15 -22.17
N ALA A 180 7.22 -9.91 -21.40
CA ALA A 180 7.38 -10.48 -20.06
C ALA A 180 6.17 -10.21 -19.13
N LEU A 181 5.60 -9.00 -19.13
CA LEU A 181 4.41 -8.70 -18.33
C LEU A 181 3.15 -9.44 -18.80
N LEU A 182 2.97 -9.64 -20.11
CA LEU A 182 1.85 -10.41 -20.66
C LEU A 182 2.00 -11.91 -20.33
N ASP A 183 3.20 -12.46 -20.55
CA ASP A 183 3.50 -13.87 -20.31
C ASP A 183 3.43 -14.22 -18.81
N LEU A 184 3.92 -13.33 -17.93
CA LEU A 184 3.78 -13.47 -16.48
C LEU A 184 2.32 -13.36 -16.03
N ALA A 185 1.54 -12.46 -16.62
CA ALA A 185 0.11 -12.32 -16.30
C ALA A 185 -0.69 -13.56 -16.71
N ASP A 186 -0.47 -14.09 -17.92
CA ASP A 186 -1.08 -15.33 -18.39
C ASP A 186 -0.71 -16.53 -17.50
N TYR A 187 0.57 -16.72 -17.24
CA TYR A 187 1.06 -17.79 -16.35
C TYR A 187 0.46 -17.70 -14.95
N PHE A 188 0.48 -16.51 -14.35
CA PHE A 188 -0.07 -16.27 -13.01
C PHE A 188 -1.58 -16.54 -12.97
N ALA A 189 -2.34 -16.03 -13.95
CA ALA A 189 -3.78 -16.27 -14.05
C ALA A 189 -4.10 -17.77 -14.19
N LYS A 190 -3.34 -18.52 -15.01
CA LYS A 190 -3.47 -19.98 -15.15
C LYS A 190 -3.17 -20.71 -13.85
N ARG A 191 -2.12 -20.32 -13.10
CA ARG A 191 -1.79 -20.91 -11.79
C ARG A 191 -2.87 -20.64 -10.74
N VAL A 192 -3.40 -19.43 -10.67
CA VAL A 192 -4.51 -19.07 -9.75
C VAL A 192 -5.79 -19.83 -10.13
N ALA A 193 -6.12 -19.92 -11.43
CA ALA A 193 -7.25 -20.72 -11.91
C ALA A 193 -7.12 -22.21 -11.52
N ALA A 194 -5.92 -22.79 -11.65
CA ALA A 194 -5.64 -24.17 -11.25
C ALA A 194 -5.82 -24.38 -9.74
N ALA A 195 -5.28 -23.49 -8.90
CA ALA A 195 -5.48 -23.53 -7.44
C ALA A 195 -6.97 -23.37 -7.02
N TRP A 196 -7.80 -22.75 -7.88
CA TRP A 196 -9.26 -22.66 -7.70
C TRP A 196 -10.04 -23.80 -8.39
N GLY A 197 -9.38 -24.91 -8.71
CA GLY A 197 -9.99 -26.10 -9.31
C GLY A 197 -10.25 -25.96 -10.81
N ASN A 198 -9.27 -25.44 -11.55
CA ASN A 198 -9.34 -25.12 -12.99
C ASN A 198 -10.53 -24.20 -13.37
N ARG A 199 -10.91 -23.30 -12.46
CA ARG A 199 -12.04 -22.37 -12.67
C ARG A 199 -11.54 -21.08 -13.30
N ARG A 200 -12.32 -20.55 -14.26
CA ARG A 200 -12.12 -19.22 -14.83
C ARG A 200 -12.36 -18.14 -13.75
N VAL A 201 -11.33 -17.40 -13.37
CA VAL A 201 -11.33 -16.47 -12.23
C VAL A 201 -10.79 -15.08 -12.58
N TRP A 202 -11.34 -14.04 -11.94
CA TRP A 202 -10.88 -12.66 -12.05
C TRP A 202 -9.80 -12.35 -11.02
N VAL A 203 -8.54 -12.34 -11.44
CA VAL A 203 -7.38 -12.10 -10.56
C VAL A 203 -7.13 -10.60 -10.39
N ALA A 204 -6.75 -10.15 -9.20
CA ALA A 204 -6.40 -8.74 -8.98
C ALA A 204 -4.99 -8.45 -9.52
N LEU A 205 -4.81 -7.33 -10.24
CA LEU A 205 -3.48 -6.92 -10.72
C LEU A 205 -2.49 -6.71 -9.56
N ARG A 206 -2.97 -6.25 -8.40
CA ARG A 206 -2.12 -6.10 -7.20
C ARG A 206 -1.50 -7.42 -6.76
N ASP A 207 -2.23 -8.53 -6.93
CA ASP A 207 -1.74 -9.85 -6.52
C ASP A 207 -0.64 -10.34 -7.47
N LEU A 208 -0.73 -10.03 -8.78
CA LEU A 208 0.37 -10.24 -9.74
C LEU A 208 1.61 -9.43 -9.37
N ILE A 209 1.48 -8.13 -9.08
CA ILE A 209 2.64 -7.28 -8.72
C ILE A 209 3.25 -7.72 -7.38
N ASN A 210 2.41 -8.10 -6.40
CA ASN A 210 2.88 -8.68 -5.14
C ASN A 210 3.68 -9.97 -5.36
N TRP A 211 3.20 -10.88 -6.20
CA TRP A 211 3.90 -12.11 -6.53
C TRP A 211 5.23 -11.85 -7.24
N ILE A 212 5.27 -10.95 -8.22
CA ILE A 212 6.53 -10.52 -8.85
C ILE A 212 7.52 -10.01 -7.79
N GLY A 213 7.06 -9.18 -6.85
CA GLY A 213 7.87 -8.67 -5.74
C GLY A 213 8.32 -9.71 -4.70
N LEU A 214 7.86 -10.97 -4.76
CA LEU A 214 8.41 -12.07 -3.97
C LEU A 214 9.65 -12.72 -4.61
N HIS A 215 9.84 -12.52 -5.93
CA HIS A 215 10.87 -13.21 -6.72
C HIS A 215 11.88 -12.25 -7.36
N VAL A 216 11.50 -10.99 -7.56
CA VAL A 216 12.30 -9.97 -8.24
C VAL A 216 12.54 -8.82 -7.25
N PRO A 217 13.79 -8.39 -7.02
CA PRO A 217 14.07 -7.25 -6.14
C PRO A 217 13.54 -5.97 -6.77
N LEU A 218 12.37 -5.52 -6.30
CA LEU A 218 11.81 -4.20 -6.58
C LEU A 218 12.48 -3.17 -5.65
N GLN A 219 13.81 -3.06 -5.73
CA GLN A 219 14.61 -2.17 -4.90
C GLN A 219 14.29 -0.70 -5.19
N HIS A 220 14.37 0.13 -4.14
CA HIS A 220 14.33 1.58 -4.30
C HIS A 220 15.74 2.05 -4.69
N SER A 221 15.96 2.41 -5.96
CA SER A 221 17.18 3.07 -6.41
C SER A 221 17.21 4.57 -6.02
N GLY A 222 16.85 4.86 -4.76
CA GLY A 222 17.24 6.12 -4.14
C GLY A 222 18.67 5.99 -3.60
N PRO A 223 19.37 7.10 -3.33
CA PRO A 223 20.54 7.03 -2.45
C PRO A 223 20.09 6.40 -1.14
N GLU A 224 20.94 5.55 -0.56
CA GLU A 224 20.73 5.06 0.80
C GLU A 224 20.58 6.28 1.72
N ALA A 225 19.36 6.52 2.19
CA ALA A 225 19.19 7.19 3.46
C ALA A 225 19.86 6.24 4.45
N ALA A 226 21.07 6.60 4.86
CA ALA A 226 22.00 5.71 5.54
C ALA A 226 21.25 4.88 6.58
N GLU A 227 21.38 3.54 6.49
CA GLU A 227 21.12 2.74 7.67
C GLU A 227 21.98 3.34 8.78
N PRO A 228 21.42 3.67 9.96
CA PRO A 228 22.24 4.09 11.08
C PRO A 228 23.17 2.92 11.39
N GLU A 229 24.46 3.09 11.07
CA GLU A 229 25.47 2.06 11.31
C GLU A 229 25.36 1.55 12.75
N ALA A 230 25.54 0.24 12.92
CA ALA A 230 25.59 -0.40 14.21
C ALA A 230 26.86 0.01 15.01
N SER A 231 26.86 1.25 15.52
CA SER A 231 27.70 1.72 16.62
C SER A 231 26.87 1.57 17.90
N ARG A 232 27.04 0.47 18.67
CA ARG A 232 28.03 0.31 19.75
C ARG A 232 27.82 1.31 20.91
N PRO A 233 28.04 0.86 22.16
CA PRO A 233 27.23 1.30 23.28
C PRO A 233 27.51 2.75 23.65
N VAL A 234 26.45 3.56 23.69
CA VAL A 234 26.47 4.77 24.53
C VAL A 234 26.59 4.30 25.96
N GLU A 235 27.67 4.72 26.63
CA GLU A 235 27.92 4.38 28.02
C GLU A 235 26.73 4.77 28.88
N SER A 236 26.28 3.81 29.70
CA SER A 236 25.20 4.02 30.64
C SER A 236 25.65 5.01 31.72
N LEU A 237 25.28 6.28 31.56
CA LEU A 237 25.14 7.16 32.72
C LEU A 237 24.11 6.50 33.65
N PRO A 238 24.47 6.18 34.90
CA PRO A 238 23.55 5.49 35.79
C PRO A 238 22.47 6.47 36.24
N ASP A 239 21.26 6.36 35.68
CA ASP A 239 20.08 6.92 36.34
C ASP A 239 19.80 6.04 37.57
N THR A 240 20.42 6.43 38.69
CA THR A 240 20.21 5.85 40.02
C THR A 240 18.78 6.13 40.48
N ARG A 241 17.83 5.35 39.96
CA ARG A 241 16.41 5.31 40.33
C ARG A 241 15.85 3.88 40.41
N THR A 242 16.61 2.97 41.00
CA THR A 242 16.07 2.09 42.05
C THR A 242 15.90 2.97 43.30
N ASP A 243 14.86 2.93 44.13
CA ASP A 243 13.68 2.05 44.31
C ASP A 243 12.62 2.87 45.15
N PRO A 244 11.50 2.36 45.72
CA PRO A 244 10.84 1.05 45.59
C PRO A 244 9.29 1.13 45.41
N ASN A 245 8.76 0.82 44.22
CA ASN A 245 7.37 0.37 44.03
C ASN A 245 7.16 -0.18 42.61
N GLU A 246 7.69 -1.38 42.34
CA GLU A 246 7.05 -2.25 41.36
C GLU A 246 5.61 -2.49 41.84
N THR A 247 4.64 -1.78 41.28
CA THR A 247 3.26 -2.28 41.28
C THR A 247 3.26 -3.39 40.23
N PRO A 248 3.27 -4.69 40.61
CA PRO A 248 3.11 -5.74 39.61
C PRO A 248 1.79 -5.49 38.91
N VAL A 249 1.79 -5.42 37.58
CA VAL A 249 0.55 -5.38 36.82
C VAL A 249 -0.19 -6.66 37.19
N ASN A 250 -1.33 -6.48 37.85
CA ASN A 250 -1.96 -7.57 38.58
C ASN A 250 -2.24 -8.74 37.63
N ALA A 251 -1.70 -9.93 37.92
CA ALA A 251 -1.91 -11.12 37.08
C ALA A 251 -3.41 -11.42 36.88
N ASP A 252 -4.26 -11.13 37.88
CA ASP A 252 -5.71 -11.20 37.76
C ASP A 252 -6.28 -10.21 36.73
N PHE A 253 -5.70 -9.02 36.61
CA PHE A 253 -6.10 -8.03 35.61
C PHE A 253 -5.72 -8.49 34.20
N ILE A 254 -4.54 -9.08 34.03
CA ILE A 254 -4.11 -9.63 32.74
C ILE A 254 -4.96 -10.85 32.35
N ALA A 255 -5.24 -11.76 33.29
CA ALA A 255 -6.14 -12.89 33.08
C ALA A 255 -7.57 -12.44 32.74
N LYS A 256 -8.11 -11.43 33.44
CA LYS A 256 -9.41 -10.80 33.09
C LYS A 256 -9.37 -10.17 31.69
N CYS A 257 -8.26 -9.53 31.30
CA CYS A 257 -8.10 -9.00 29.94
C CYS A 257 -8.08 -10.12 28.89
N ALA A 258 -7.45 -11.26 29.15
CA ALA A 258 -7.48 -12.43 28.28
C ALA A 258 -8.90 -13.03 28.13
N ALA A 259 -9.66 -13.15 29.22
CA ALA A 259 -11.05 -13.57 29.18
C ALA A 259 -11.97 -12.59 28.42
N CYS A 260 -11.79 -11.28 28.62
CA CYS A 260 -12.50 -10.28 27.82
C CYS A 260 -12.09 -10.33 26.33
N ALA A 261 -10.81 -10.61 26.04
CA ALA A 261 -10.27 -10.73 24.69
C ALA A 261 -10.79 -11.98 23.94
N SER A 262 -11.08 -13.09 24.63
CA SER A 262 -11.73 -14.24 23.99
C SER A 262 -13.22 -13.97 23.69
N ASN A 263 -13.91 -13.24 24.58
CA ASN A 263 -15.34 -12.92 24.45
C ASN A 263 -15.68 -11.97 23.29
N ILE A 264 -14.73 -11.13 22.83
CA ILE A 264 -14.95 -10.26 21.65
C ILE A 264 -14.79 -11.00 20.30
N LEU A 265 -14.35 -12.25 20.30
CA LEU A 265 -14.19 -13.10 19.13
C LEU A 265 -15.41 -14.03 19.00
N ASN A 266 -15.91 -14.22 17.77
CA ASN A 266 -16.84 -15.32 17.52
C ASN A 266 -16.08 -16.66 17.38
N ASP A 267 -16.78 -17.78 17.39
CA ASP A 267 -16.14 -19.10 17.51
C ASP A 267 -15.24 -19.46 16.32
N ARG A 268 -15.53 -18.94 15.12
CA ARG A 268 -14.64 -19.06 13.95
C ARG A 268 -13.41 -18.15 14.04
N GLU A 269 -13.55 -16.97 14.63
CA GLU A 269 -12.42 -16.08 14.94
C GLU A 269 -11.53 -16.71 16.03
N LYS A 270 -12.12 -17.31 17.09
CA LYS A 270 -11.42 -18.07 18.14
C LYS A 270 -10.65 -19.26 17.57
N GLU A 271 -11.32 -20.11 16.79
CA GLU A 271 -10.76 -21.33 16.20
C GLU A 271 -9.54 -21.02 15.31
N VAL A 272 -9.67 -20.08 14.37
CA VAL A 272 -8.56 -19.68 13.50
C VAL A 272 -7.42 -19.04 14.28
N PHE A 273 -7.73 -18.14 15.22
CA PHE A 273 -6.70 -17.44 15.98
C PHE A 273 -5.89 -18.43 16.83
N TYR A 274 -6.56 -19.36 17.51
CA TYR A 274 -5.91 -20.42 18.28
C TYR A 274 -5.00 -21.30 17.41
N TYR A 275 -5.52 -21.83 16.30
CA TYR A 275 -4.71 -22.67 15.41
C TYR A 275 -3.48 -21.94 14.84
N ARG A 276 -3.61 -20.64 14.52
CA ARG A 276 -2.48 -19.86 13.97
C ARG A 276 -1.49 -19.38 15.02
N ARG A 277 -1.98 -18.82 16.12
CA ARG A 277 -1.15 -18.07 17.10
C ARG A 277 -0.76 -18.89 18.33
N CYS A 278 -1.45 -20.00 18.60
CA CYS A 278 -1.15 -20.92 19.70
C CYS A 278 -0.55 -22.24 19.20
N LEU A 279 -1.06 -22.81 18.09
CA LEU A 279 -0.52 -24.05 17.50
C LEU A 279 0.43 -23.85 16.31
N GLY A 280 0.61 -22.63 15.82
CA GLY A 280 1.57 -22.30 14.76
C GLY A 280 1.21 -22.80 13.35
N LEU A 281 -0.02 -23.26 13.11
CA LEU A 281 -0.42 -23.87 11.83
C LEU A 281 -0.42 -22.86 10.66
N SER A 282 -0.12 -23.34 9.46
CA SER A 282 -0.28 -22.58 8.21
C SER A 282 -1.76 -22.29 7.94
N LEU A 283 -2.07 -21.21 7.19
CA LEU A 283 -3.46 -20.92 6.82
C LEU A 283 -4.05 -22.01 5.90
N LYS A 284 -3.19 -22.80 5.25
CA LYS A 284 -3.56 -23.96 4.44
C LYS A 284 -3.98 -25.15 5.31
N GLU A 285 -3.21 -25.49 6.34
CA GLU A 285 -3.59 -26.55 7.30
C GLU A 285 -4.87 -26.17 8.05
N ILE A 286 -5.01 -24.89 8.44
CA ILE A 286 -6.24 -24.37 9.05
C ILE A 286 -7.41 -24.47 8.07
N ALA A 287 -7.22 -24.15 6.78
CA ALA A 287 -8.26 -24.29 5.77
C ALA A 287 -8.75 -25.73 5.66
N VAL A 288 -7.84 -26.71 5.56
CA VAL A 288 -8.17 -28.14 5.53
C VAL A 288 -8.94 -28.55 6.79
N ARG A 289 -8.41 -28.19 7.98
CA ARG A 289 -9.00 -28.56 9.28
C ARG A 289 -10.41 -28.01 9.50
N MET A 290 -10.70 -26.83 8.97
CA MET A 290 -12.01 -26.17 9.07
C MET A 290 -12.94 -26.42 7.86
N GLY A 291 -12.54 -27.25 6.89
CA GLY A 291 -13.33 -27.56 5.69
C GLY A 291 -13.39 -26.44 4.63
N TYR A 292 -12.49 -25.44 4.68
CA TYR A 292 -12.35 -24.43 3.64
C TYR A 292 -11.50 -24.95 2.47
N LYS A 293 -11.89 -24.54 1.25
CA LYS A 293 -11.17 -24.90 0.01
C LYS A 293 -9.87 -24.13 -0.21
N THR A 294 -9.66 -23.02 0.51
CA THR A 294 -8.54 -22.09 0.31
C THR A 294 -8.17 -21.37 1.61
N SER A 295 -6.93 -20.88 1.70
CA SER A 295 -6.42 -20.15 2.86
C SER A 295 -7.14 -18.81 3.12
N SER A 296 -7.83 -18.27 2.11
CA SER A 296 -8.54 -16.98 2.18
C SER A 296 -9.70 -16.98 3.18
N GLY A 297 -10.34 -18.14 3.40
CA GLY A 297 -11.41 -18.31 4.39
C GLY A 297 -10.88 -18.08 5.81
N PRO A 298 -9.95 -18.92 6.30
CA PRO A 298 -9.27 -18.70 7.57
C PRO A 298 -8.66 -17.30 7.69
N LYS A 299 -7.95 -16.82 6.67
CA LYS A 299 -7.34 -15.48 6.72
C LYS A 299 -8.36 -14.38 7.04
N HIS A 300 -9.56 -14.41 6.47
CA HIS A 300 -10.58 -13.41 6.76
C HIS A 300 -10.96 -13.36 8.25
N TYR A 301 -11.08 -14.53 8.90
CA TYR A 301 -11.34 -14.62 10.33
C TYR A 301 -10.12 -14.24 11.18
N LEU A 302 -8.90 -14.60 10.75
CA LEU A 302 -7.65 -14.18 11.41
C LEU A 302 -7.48 -12.65 11.39
N ASP A 303 -7.56 -12.04 10.21
CA ASP A 303 -7.43 -10.58 10.02
C ASP A 303 -8.45 -9.82 10.90
N ARG A 304 -9.68 -10.37 11.02
CA ARG A 304 -10.73 -9.83 11.92
C ARG A 304 -10.41 -10.02 13.39
N ALA A 305 -9.94 -11.19 13.80
CA ALA A 305 -9.54 -11.47 15.18
C ALA A 305 -8.40 -10.55 15.62
N GLU A 306 -7.34 -10.46 14.81
CA GLU A 306 -6.18 -9.59 15.06
C GLU A 306 -6.57 -8.11 15.10
N HIS A 307 -7.46 -7.65 14.22
CA HIS A 307 -7.97 -6.28 14.26
C HIS A 307 -8.78 -5.99 15.53
N ARG A 308 -9.65 -6.92 15.97
CA ARG A 308 -10.43 -6.79 17.20
C ARG A 308 -9.55 -6.78 18.44
N LEU A 309 -8.61 -7.73 18.54
CA LEU A 309 -7.66 -7.82 19.65
C LEU A 309 -6.77 -6.58 19.72
N ARG A 310 -6.18 -6.13 18.60
CA ARG A 310 -5.39 -4.89 18.56
C ARG A 310 -6.20 -3.67 19.01
N ARG A 311 -7.49 -3.57 18.62
CA ARG A 311 -8.36 -2.47 19.07
C ARG A 311 -8.70 -2.56 20.55
N PHE A 312 -8.87 -3.77 21.10
CA PHE A 312 -9.15 -4.00 22.52
C PHE A 312 -7.95 -3.71 23.42
N LEU A 313 -6.74 -4.10 22.98
CA LEU A 313 -5.50 -3.97 23.74
C LEU A 313 -4.91 -2.56 23.73
N ARG A 314 -5.21 -1.74 22.72
CA ARG A 314 -4.66 -0.38 22.55
C ARG A 314 -4.71 0.50 23.80
N ASP A 315 -5.76 0.34 24.60
CA ASP A 315 -6.03 1.16 25.79
C ASP A 315 -5.89 0.32 27.09
N LYS A 316 -4.97 -0.67 27.10
CA LYS A 316 -4.71 -1.58 28.23
C LYS A 316 -3.28 -1.42 28.76
N PRO A 317 -3.09 -1.07 30.04
CA PRO A 317 -1.76 -0.95 30.63
C PRO A 317 -0.94 -2.25 30.49
N GLY A 318 0.36 -2.12 30.25
CA GLY A 318 1.29 -3.25 30.06
C GLY A 318 1.18 -3.97 28.71
N LEU A 319 0.06 -3.82 27.97
CA LEU A 319 -0.26 -4.67 26.81
C LEU A 319 -0.23 -3.93 25.46
N ALA A 320 0.03 -2.63 25.44
CA ALA A 320 0.19 -1.82 24.23
C ALA A 320 1.11 -0.60 24.48
N PRO A 321 1.71 -0.01 23.43
CA PRO A 321 2.47 1.23 23.57
C PRO A 321 1.61 2.41 24.06
N PRO A 322 2.15 3.33 24.88
CA PRO A 322 3.58 3.51 25.16
C PRO A 322 4.16 2.60 26.25
N ASP A 323 3.33 2.04 27.11
CA ASP A 323 3.71 1.26 28.31
C ASP A 323 3.67 -0.25 28.07
N TYR A 324 4.16 -0.71 26.91
CA TYR A 324 4.22 -2.13 26.57
C TYR A 324 5.29 -2.85 27.41
N ASP A 325 4.91 -3.94 28.08
CA ASP A 325 5.81 -4.86 28.75
C ASP A 325 5.71 -6.28 28.14
N GLU A 326 6.87 -6.88 27.85
CA GLU A 326 6.96 -8.19 27.20
C GLU A 326 6.51 -9.35 28.13
N ARG A 327 6.70 -9.22 29.45
CA ARG A 327 6.30 -10.23 30.44
C ARG A 327 4.79 -10.22 30.61
N ASP A 328 4.19 -9.05 30.75
CA ASP A 328 2.72 -8.89 30.83
C ASP A 328 2.05 -9.40 29.55
N PHE A 329 2.62 -9.08 28.39
CA PHE A 329 2.11 -9.55 27.11
C PHE A 329 2.28 -11.08 26.93
N ALA A 330 3.34 -11.69 27.47
CA ALA A 330 3.50 -13.14 27.52
C ALA A 330 2.40 -13.79 28.40
N ILE A 331 2.18 -13.28 29.61
CA ILE A 331 1.12 -13.76 30.52
C ILE A 331 -0.27 -13.63 29.87
N PHE A 332 -0.54 -12.52 29.17
CA PHE A 332 -1.77 -12.33 28.40
C PHE A 332 -1.93 -13.41 27.32
N ARG A 333 -0.88 -13.68 26.54
CA ARG A 333 -0.90 -14.70 25.47
C ARG A 333 -1.13 -16.11 26.00
N GLU A 334 -0.50 -16.46 27.12
CA GLU A 334 -0.67 -17.78 27.75
C GLU A 334 -2.11 -17.97 28.26
N ASN A 335 -2.65 -16.99 29.00
CA ASN A 335 -4.04 -17.03 29.47
C ASN A 335 -5.04 -17.10 28.31
N LEU A 336 -4.86 -16.29 27.26
CA LEU A 336 -5.72 -16.32 26.07
C LEU A 336 -5.63 -17.68 25.36
N SER A 337 -4.43 -18.26 25.27
CA SER A 337 -4.22 -19.60 24.68
C SER A 337 -4.97 -20.70 25.45
N MET A 338 -4.92 -20.69 26.78
CA MET A 338 -5.65 -21.64 27.63
C MET A 338 -7.17 -21.52 27.44
N ILE A 339 -7.71 -20.29 27.56
CA ILE A 339 -9.15 -20.02 27.42
C ILE A 339 -9.67 -20.43 26.04
N LEU A 340 -8.91 -20.15 24.98
CA LEU A 340 -9.27 -20.56 23.62
C LEU A 340 -9.25 -22.08 23.47
N LYS A 341 -8.22 -22.77 23.99
CA LYS A 341 -8.11 -24.24 23.97
C LYS A 341 -9.31 -24.89 24.66
N GLU A 342 -9.71 -24.41 25.84
CA GLU A 342 -10.87 -24.90 26.57
C GLU A 342 -12.17 -24.70 25.78
N SER A 343 -12.40 -23.48 25.26
CA SER A 343 -13.59 -23.14 24.48
C SER A 343 -13.76 -23.94 23.18
N LEU A 344 -12.67 -24.49 22.65
CA LEU A 344 -12.65 -25.34 21.44
C LEU A 344 -12.63 -26.84 21.75
N SER A 345 -12.55 -27.22 23.04
CA SER A 345 -12.56 -28.61 23.50
C SER A 345 -13.91 -29.03 24.09
N GLN A 346 -14.81 -28.08 24.34
CA GLN A 346 -16.21 -28.33 24.72
C GLN A 346 -17.08 -28.41 23.44
N PRO A 347 -17.93 -29.46 23.29
CA PRO A 347 -18.69 -29.72 22.08
C PRO A 347 -19.95 -28.86 21.90
#